data_AF-A0A455U672-F1
#
_entry.id   AF-A0A455U672-F1
#
_cell.length_a   1.000
_cell.length_b   1.000
_cell.length_c   1.000
_cell.angle_alpha   90.00
_cell.angle_beta   90.00
_cell.angle_gamma   90.00
#
_symmetry.space_group_name_H-M   'P 1'
#
loop_
_entity.id
_entity.type
_entity.pdbx_description
1 polymer ?
#
loop_
_entity_poly.entity_id
_entity_poly.type
_entity_poly.pdbx_seq_one_letter_code
_entity_poly.pdbx_strand_id
1 'polypeptide(L)'
;MGADSLAIKDMAGLLTPYTAFDLVTRLKKELSIPVHLHCHATTGLSTSTILKAVEAGIDNVDTSISSMSMTYGHSPTESVVAMLKDTGRDTGLDLELLEDIAGYFREVRKSTPPLKARCAVLIRGS
;
A
#
# COMPACT_ATOMS: atom_id res chain seq x y z
N MET A 1 -21.86 -2.95 -17.43
CA MET A 1 -20.45 -2.65 -17.14
C MET A 1 -20.00 -3.61 -16.07
N GLY A 2 -19.04 -4.50 -16.35
CA GLY A 2 -18.53 -5.50 -15.41
C GLY A 2 -17.05 -5.25 -15.17
N ALA A 3 -16.69 -4.73 -14.00
CA ALA A 3 -15.31 -4.48 -13.62
C ALA A 3 -14.74 -5.70 -12.87
N ASP A 4 -13.50 -6.08 -13.16
CA ASP A 4 -12.83 -7.19 -12.46
C ASP A 4 -12.29 -6.80 -11.08
N SER A 5 -12.10 -5.51 -10.83
CA SER A 5 -11.67 -4.95 -9.54
C SER A 5 -12.07 -3.47 -9.42
N LEU A 6 -12.10 -2.97 -8.19
CA LEU A 6 -12.33 -1.55 -7.87
C LEU A 6 -11.08 -0.94 -7.23
N ALA A 7 -10.66 0.23 -7.68
CA ALA A 7 -9.57 0.99 -7.06
C ALA A 7 -10.08 2.26 -6.36
N ILE A 8 -9.72 2.42 -5.09
CA ILE A 8 -9.81 3.67 -4.34
C ILE A 8 -8.54 4.47 -4.64
N LYS A 9 -8.68 5.55 -5.42
CA LYS A 9 -7.56 6.38 -5.88
C LYS A 9 -7.47 7.68 -5.09
N ASP A 10 -6.64 7.70 -4.05
CA ASP A 10 -6.28 8.90 -3.29
C ASP A 10 -4.92 9.46 -3.78
N MET A 11 -5.02 10.35 -4.76
CA MET A 11 -3.86 11.01 -5.39
C MET A 11 -3.17 12.02 -4.48
N ALA A 12 -3.88 12.57 -3.49
CA ALA A 12 -3.40 13.67 -2.66
C ALA A 12 -2.93 13.21 -1.27
N GLY A 13 -3.29 11.99 -0.85
CA GLY A 13 -3.01 11.49 0.50
C GLY A 13 -3.96 12.08 1.54
N LEU A 14 -5.19 12.40 1.16
CA LEU A 14 -6.17 13.06 2.04
C LEU A 14 -7.05 12.06 2.79
N LEU A 15 -7.04 10.79 2.39
CA LEU A 15 -7.88 9.78 3.00
C LEU A 15 -7.41 9.51 4.43
N THR A 16 -8.24 9.87 5.40
CA THR A 16 -7.96 9.64 6.82
C THR A 16 -8.22 8.17 7.20
N PRO A 17 -7.53 7.63 8.23
CA PRO A 17 -7.59 6.20 8.53
C PRO A 17 -9.00 5.68 8.86
N TYR A 18 -9.77 6.41 9.68
CA TYR A 18 -11.13 6.00 10.03
C TYR A 18 -12.09 6.09 8.84
N THR A 19 -11.95 7.11 7.99
CA THR A 19 -12.73 7.21 6.75
C THR A 19 -12.42 6.05 5.81
N ALA A 20 -11.16 5.63 5.71
CA ALA A 20 -10.78 4.47 4.91
C ALA A 20 -11.41 3.18 5.44
N PHE A 21 -11.40 2.97 6.75
CA PHE A 21 -12.05 1.82 7.38
C PHE A 21 -13.54 1.76 7.01
N ASP A 22 -14.27 2.85 7.20
CA ASP A 22 -15.70 2.93 6.90
C ASP A 22 -15.99 2.72 5.41
N LEU A 23 -15.20 3.36 4.55
CA LEU A 23 -15.34 3.26 3.10
C LEU A 23 -15.12 1.82 2.62
N VAL A 24 -14.00 1.20 3.00
CA VAL A 24 -13.67 -0.17 2.62
C VAL A 24 -14.70 -1.15 3.15
N THR A 25 -15.12 -1.00 4.41
CA THR A 25 -16.14 -1.86 5.02
C THR A 25 -17.46 -1.83 4.23
N ARG A 26 -17.89 -0.63 3.78
CA ARG A 26 -19.09 -0.50 2.96
C ARG A 26 -18.91 -1.10 1.57
N LEU A 27 -17.78 -0.83 0.93
CA LEU A 27 -17.47 -1.37 -0.40
C LEU A 27 -17.42 -2.90 -0.39
N LYS A 28 -16.79 -3.52 0.61
CA LYS A 28 -16.72 -4.99 0.73
C LYS A 28 -18.07 -5.65 1.05
N LYS A 29 -19.06 -4.90 1.55
CA LYS A 29 -20.44 -5.39 1.75
C LYS A 29 -21.25 -5.38 0.46
N GLU A 30 -21.06 -4.35 -0.36
CA GLU A 30 -21.85 -4.15 -1.59
C GLU A 30 -21.21 -4.82 -2.82
N LEU A 31 -19.89 -5.00 -2.81
CA LEU A 31 -19.13 -5.50 -3.95
C LEU A 31 -18.55 -6.88 -3.67
N SER A 32 -18.71 -7.77 -4.65
CA SER A 32 -18.07 -9.09 -4.68
C SER A 32 -16.68 -9.09 -5.33
N ILE A 33 -16.27 -7.98 -5.94
CA ILE A 33 -14.99 -7.84 -6.64
C ILE A 33 -13.89 -7.33 -5.70
N PRO A 34 -12.60 -7.62 -5.97
CA PRO A 34 -11.48 -7.12 -5.19
C PRO A 34 -11.41 -5.59 -5.14
N VAL A 35 -11.06 -5.06 -3.98
CA VAL A 35 -10.87 -3.63 -3.72
C VAL A 35 -9.39 -3.32 -3.48
N HIS A 36 -8.88 -2.31 -4.18
CA HIS A 36 -7.49 -1.89 -4.19
C HIS A 36 -7.36 -0.47 -3.64
N LEU A 37 -6.47 -0.22 -2.69
CA LEU A 37 -6.18 1.13 -2.20
C LEU A 37 -4.89 1.67 -2.80
N HIS A 38 -5.01 2.79 -3.49
CA HIS A 38 -3.91 3.61 -3.95
C HIS A 38 -3.87 4.89 -3.13
N CYS A 39 -2.89 5.06 -2.25
CA CYS A 39 -2.77 6.26 -1.40
C CYS A 39 -1.34 6.82 -1.42
N HIS A 40 -1.23 8.13 -1.63
CA HIS A 40 0.04 8.85 -1.55
C HIS A 40 0.39 9.21 -0.09
N ALA A 41 1.67 9.21 0.23
CA ALA A 41 2.21 9.51 1.56
C ALA A 41 2.38 11.02 1.86
N THR A 42 1.80 11.89 1.03
CA THR A 42 2.04 13.35 1.05
C THR A 42 1.77 13.97 2.42
N THR A 43 0.72 13.53 3.10
CA THR A 43 0.30 14.02 4.42
C THR A 43 0.90 13.23 5.59
N GLY A 44 1.65 12.17 5.30
CA GLY A 44 2.15 11.21 6.30
C GLY A 44 1.09 10.22 6.83
N LEU A 45 -0.17 10.32 6.39
CA LEU A 45 -1.26 9.45 6.89
C LEU A 45 -1.35 8.09 6.19
N SER A 46 -0.78 7.95 4.99
CA SER A 46 -0.93 6.76 4.13
C SER A 46 -0.72 5.42 4.85
N THR A 47 0.31 5.29 5.69
CA THR A 47 0.62 4.03 6.38
C THR A 47 -0.46 3.62 7.38
N SER A 48 -0.98 4.57 8.17
CA SER A 48 -2.07 4.29 9.11
C SER A 48 -3.41 4.09 8.39
N THR A 49 -3.61 4.78 7.26
CA THR A 49 -4.75 4.57 6.37
C THR A 49 -4.75 3.17 5.76
N ILE A 50 -3.59 2.69 5.30
CA ILE A 50 -3.40 1.32 4.82
C ILE A 50 -3.73 0.31 5.93
N LEU A 51 -3.19 0.49 7.14
CA LEU A 51 -3.46 -0.43 8.25
C LEU A 51 -4.97 -0.52 8.55
N LYS A 52 -5.68 0.61 8.58
CA LYS A 52 -7.13 0.62 8.79
C LYS A 52 -7.91 0.01 7.63
N ALA A 53 -7.47 0.21 6.39
CA ALA A 53 -8.07 -0.46 5.24
C ALA A 53 -7.87 -1.99 5.29
N VAL A 54 -6.70 -2.43 5.77
CA VAL A 54 -6.38 -3.85 5.98
C VAL A 54 -7.28 -4.47 7.05
N GLU A 55 -7.49 -3.78 8.18
CA GLU A 55 -8.45 -4.20 9.22
C GLU A 55 -9.90 -4.28 8.68
N ALA A 56 -10.27 -3.39 7.76
CA ALA A 56 -11.58 -3.40 7.10
C ALA A 56 -11.74 -4.47 6.00
N GLY A 57 -10.67 -5.22 5.70
CA GLY A 57 -10.72 -6.34 4.76
C GLY A 57 -10.37 -6.00 3.32
N ILE A 58 -9.57 -4.97 3.06
CA ILE A 58 -9.10 -4.65 1.71
C ILE A 58 -8.21 -5.73 1.11
N ASP A 59 -8.30 -5.95 -0.20
CA ASP A 59 -7.60 -7.05 -0.89
C ASP A 59 -6.19 -6.64 -1.35
N ASN A 60 -5.97 -5.38 -1.73
CA ASN A 60 -4.69 -4.92 -2.26
C ASN A 60 -4.38 -3.49 -1.84
N VAL A 61 -3.09 -3.19 -1.65
CA VAL A 61 -2.62 -1.82 -1.39
C VAL A 61 -1.39 -1.49 -2.23
N ASP A 62 -1.30 -0.27 -2.71
CA ASP A 62 -0.10 0.22 -3.40
C ASP A 62 0.93 0.76 -2.41
N THR A 63 2.18 0.35 -2.60
CA THR A 63 3.33 0.76 -1.80
C THR A 63 4.48 1.17 -2.72
N SER A 64 5.63 1.50 -2.16
CA SER A 64 6.87 1.62 -2.92
C SER A 64 8.04 1.12 -2.10
N ILE A 65 9.13 0.73 -2.76
CA ILE A 65 10.32 0.30 -2.02
C ILE A 65 10.86 1.47 -1.18
N SER A 66 11.36 1.22 0.02
CA SER A 66 11.68 2.25 1.01
C SER A 66 12.56 3.37 0.44
N SER A 67 13.57 3.02 -0.37
CA SER A 67 14.50 3.98 -1.00
C SER A 67 13.84 4.95 -2.00
N MET A 68 12.62 4.64 -2.45
CA MET A 68 11.80 5.39 -3.42
C MET A 68 10.41 5.78 -2.84
N SER A 69 10.25 5.69 -1.52
CA SER A 69 8.98 5.89 -0.83
C SER A 69 8.84 7.25 -0.13
N MET A 70 7.68 7.46 0.50
CA MET A 70 7.33 8.65 1.28
C MET A 70 7.23 9.93 0.43
N THR A 71 6.97 11.07 1.08
CA THR A 71 6.71 12.37 0.44
C THR A 71 5.55 12.26 -0.56
N TYR A 72 5.76 12.56 -1.84
CA TYR A 72 4.75 12.46 -2.89
C TYR A 72 4.66 11.05 -3.52
N GLY A 73 5.30 10.05 -2.92
CA GLY A 73 5.23 8.64 -3.30
C GLY A 73 4.22 7.85 -2.46
N HIS A 74 4.43 6.55 -2.36
CA HIS A 74 3.61 5.62 -1.56
C HIS A 74 4.29 5.29 -0.23
N SER A 75 3.57 4.60 0.65
CA SER A 75 4.13 4.06 1.89
C SER A 75 5.21 3.01 1.58
N PRO A 76 6.27 2.89 2.42
CA PRO A 76 7.29 1.87 2.24
C PRO A 76 6.71 0.46 2.29
N THR A 77 7.10 -0.38 1.34
CA THR A 77 6.66 -1.79 1.23
C THR A 77 7.09 -2.57 2.46
N GLU A 78 8.35 -2.38 2.86
CA GLU A 78 8.98 -2.98 4.03
C GLU A 78 8.22 -2.65 5.31
N SER A 79 7.77 -1.40 5.46
CA SER A 79 6.96 -0.99 6.61
C SER A 79 5.59 -1.67 6.61
N VAL A 80 4.93 -1.76 5.44
CA VAL A 80 3.62 -2.44 5.34
C VAL A 80 3.74 -3.94 5.61
N VAL A 81 4.75 -4.60 5.05
CA VAL A 81 5.03 -6.02 5.29
C VAL A 81 5.34 -6.26 6.77
N ALA A 82 6.22 -5.47 7.37
CA ALA A 82 6.57 -5.59 8.78
C ALA A 82 5.37 -5.35 9.71
N MET A 83 4.46 -4.42 9.38
CA MET A 83 3.24 -4.18 10.15
C MET A 83 2.28 -5.38 10.15
N LEU A 84 2.28 -6.20 9.09
CA LEU A 84 1.35 -7.31 8.92
C LEU A 84 1.97 -8.67 9.21
N LYS A 85 3.27 -8.71 9.50
CA LYS A 85 4.00 -9.93 9.84
C LYS A 85 3.39 -10.60 11.07
N ASP A 86 3.27 -11.92 11.03
CA ASP A 86 2.70 -12.75 12.11
C ASP A 86 1.22 -12.44 12.42
N THR A 87 0.53 -11.73 11.53
CA THR A 87 -0.93 -11.51 11.62
C THR A 87 -1.69 -12.43 10.66
N GLY A 88 -3.01 -12.53 10.81
CA GLY A 88 -3.86 -13.24 9.84
C GLY A 88 -3.87 -12.65 8.43
N ARG A 89 -3.21 -11.50 8.21
CA ARG A 89 -3.07 -10.83 6.91
C ARG A 89 -1.61 -10.68 6.49
N ASP A 90 -0.74 -11.58 6.97
CA ASP A 90 0.65 -11.64 6.55
C ASP A 90 0.74 -11.79 5.02
N THR A 91 1.58 -10.96 4.41
CA THR A 91 1.82 -10.93 2.97
C THR A 91 2.66 -12.11 2.50
N GLY A 92 3.48 -12.68 3.38
CA GLY A 92 4.48 -13.71 3.06
C GLY A 92 5.67 -13.18 2.24
N LEU A 93 5.88 -11.87 2.20
CA LEU A 93 7.03 -11.25 1.55
C LEU A 93 8.26 -11.29 2.46
N ASP A 94 9.41 -11.62 1.88
CA ASP A 94 10.68 -11.68 2.60
C ASP A 94 11.26 -10.26 2.78
N LEU A 95 11.42 -9.86 4.05
CA LEU A 95 11.95 -8.54 4.39
C LEU A 95 13.43 -8.38 4.02
N GLU A 96 14.23 -9.45 4.07
CA GLU A 96 15.66 -9.40 3.70
C GLU A 96 15.81 -9.16 2.20
N LEU A 97 15.03 -9.87 1.38
CA LEU A 97 15.02 -9.65 -0.08
C LEU A 97 14.51 -8.24 -0.43
N LEU A 98 13.54 -7.71 0.32
CA LEU A 98 13.08 -6.33 0.12
C LEU A 98 14.18 -5.32 0.49
N GLU A 99 14.97 -5.57 1.52
CA GLU A 99 16.11 -4.73 1.89
C GLU A 99 17.18 -4.70 0.78
N ASP A 100 17.50 -5.85 0.18
CA ASP A 100 18.41 -5.94 -0.97
C ASP A 100 17.91 -5.09 -2.16
N ILE A 101 16.61 -5.20 -2.47
CA ILE A 101 15.97 -4.39 -3.52
C ILE A 101 16.03 -2.90 -3.18
N ALA A 102 15.79 -2.54 -1.92
CA ALA A 102 15.90 -1.16 -1.46
C ALA A 102 17.32 -0.62 -1.63
N GLY A 103 18.33 -1.44 -1.34
CA GLY A 103 19.75 -1.16 -1.57
C GLY A 103 20.06 -0.88 -3.04
N TYR A 104 19.60 -1.75 -3.95
CA TYR A 104 19.73 -1.53 -5.40
C TYR A 104 19.13 -0.19 -5.84
N PHE A 105 17.87 0.09 -5.48
CA PHE A 105 17.20 1.33 -5.90
C PHE A 105 17.78 2.59 -5.25
N ARG A 106 18.42 2.47 -4.08
CA ARG A 106 19.15 3.58 -3.44
C ARG A 106 20.33 4.02 -4.30
N GLU A 107 21.08 3.10 -4.88
CA GLU A 107 22.18 3.43 -5.80
C GLU A 107 21.66 3.98 -7.14
N VAL A 108 20.60 3.38 -7.70
CA VAL A 108 19.96 3.88 -8.93
C VAL A 108 19.52 5.34 -8.78
N ARG A 109 18.90 5.69 -7.65
CA ARG A 109 18.42 7.06 -7.36
C ARG A 109 19.54 8.11 -7.35
N LYS A 110 20.79 7.73 -7.02
CA LYS A 110 21.93 8.65 -7.07
C LYS A 110 22.33 9.00 -8.51
N SER A 111 22.10 8.07 -9.44
CA SER A 111 22.57 8.15 -10.83
C SER A 111 21.58 8.80 -11.80
N THR A 112 20.34 9.08 -11.36
CA THR A 112 19.25 9.56 -12.23
C THR A 112 18.45 10.69 -11.54
N PRO A 113 17.94 11.71 -12.26
CA PRO A 113 16.95 12.64 -11.72
C PRO A 113 15.75 11.91 -11.10
N PRO A 114 14.95 12.57 -10.21
CA PRO A 114 14.07 11.88 -9.28
C PRO A 114 13.01 10.99 -9.99
N LEU A 115 13.28 9.68 -10.01
CA LEU A 115 12.35 8.63 -10.41
C LEU A 115 11.45 8.24 -9.23
N LYS A 116 10.25 7.75 -9.52
CA LYS A 116 9.35 7.12 -8.52
C LYS A 116 9.12 5.67 -8.93
N ALA A 117 9.53 4.72 -8.09
CA ALA A 117 9.24 3.30 -8.29
C ALA A 117 7.97 2.94 -7.49
N ARG A 118 6.94 2.40 -8.14
CA ARG A 118 5.71 1.92 -7.50
C ARG A 118 5.78 0.40 -7.33
N CYS A 119 5.38 -0.10 -6.18
CA CYS A 119 5.14 -1.51 -5.91
C CYS A 119 3.65 -1.71 -5.57
N ALA A 120 3.08 -2.86 -5.86
CA ALA A 120 1.74 -3.22 -5.39
C ALA A 120 1.88 -4.41 -4.45
N VAL A 121 1.36 -4.27 -3.23
CA VAL A 121 1.38 -5.32 -2.22
C VAL A 121 0.01 -5.96 -2.17
N LEU A 122 -0.02 -7.24 -2.56
CA LEU A 122 -1.18 -8.09 -2.38
C LEU A 122 -1.33 -8.38 -0.89
N ILE A 123 -2.48 -8.00 -0.33
CA ILE A 123 -2.85 -8.39 1.02
C ILE A 123 -3.55 -9.73 0.87
N ARG A 124 -2.94 -10.81 1.37
CA ARG A 124 -3.57 -12.12 1.30
C ARG A 124 -4.91 -12.04 2.04
N GLY A 125 -5.98 -12.30 1.29
CA GLY A 125 -7.31 -12.49 1.85
C GLY A 125 -7.37 -13.84 2.56
N SER A 126 -8.04 -13.85 3.71
CA SER A 126 -8.55 -15.06 4.37
C SER A 126 -9.67 -15.70 3.55
#